data_AF-A0A6A4RAK3-F1
#
_entry.id   AF-A0A6A4RAK3-F1
#
_cell.length_a   1.000
_cell.length_b   1.000
_cell.length_c   1.000
_cell.angle_alpha   90.00
_cell.angle_beta   90.00
_cell.angle_gamma   90.00
#
_symmetry.space_group_name_H-M   'P 1'
#
loop_
_entity.id
_entity.type
_entity.pdbx_description
1 polymer ?
#
loop_
_entity_poly.entity_id
_entity_poly.type
_entity_poly.pdbx_seq_one_letter_code
_entity_poly.pdbx_strand_id
1 'polypeptide(L)'
;MSDTSRPGSLADKLPSALFPRVSGLGMVALLIALLLIGLLIIPVLLVIYVAFLDPNTGALTLNNFQDFFGSSLFRESFWNSFYVSAMSVVVATIIALPLAYITTRFNFAGSMIIQSLGFIPLIMPPFVGAVAMQLIFGRNGTINLLLKEEFGVSIPFMDGLNGVILVQSIHYFPFILINLSTSLRNIDRSMEEAAQNLGSFGMRLFRRVVFPLAMPGYIAGAALVFIKVFDDLGTPLLLNVNNMLAPQAFLRISSIGISDPMGYVISFILVMFSIFSLWASFLFMRGKDYSTTQKGGGGLSKRDLRTHEKIMAYGVVALILLAVLSPHIGLTLLSFATIWSYAPLPDDYTLQNFVTMWNASGEYITNTVIYAGLAAVADIIIGTAIAYIVLRTKIFGRKALDYLATAALAVPGVVLGIGYLRLFHGMEVPFSGEPMASWWVIIALALMIRRLPYALRACTAALQQVSVSLEEAAENLGASKARTVKKIVIPLMTGGILAGFVTSFATAAVELSATIMLVSSDSDAPLAYGIYLFMQTPSGRGAGAALGLVAVLIVGLGTFLSQMVVERDKKYRMSGQEQ
;
A
#
# COMPACT_ATOMS: atom_id res chain seq x y z
N MET A 1 -19.66 65.70 24.55
CA MET A 1 -18.39 65.13 25.07
C MET A 1 -18.72 63.70 25.49
N SER A 2 -18.24 62.62 24.89
CA SER A 2 -17.04 62.40 24.08
C SER A 2 -17.34 61.44 22.91
N ASP A 3 -16.95 61.88 21.72
CA ASP A 3 -16.86 61.09 20.50
C ASP A 3 -15.56 60.27 20.56
N THR A 4 -15.65 58.94 20.39
CA THR A 4 -14.47 58.07 20.21
C THR A 4 -14.76 57.05 19.11
N SER A 5 -14.84 57.57 17.88
CA SER A 5 -14.65 56.77 16.67
C SER A 5 -13.26 56.11 16.70
N ARG A 6 -13.22 54.78 16.93
CA ARG A 6 -12.01 53.98 16.71
C ARG A 6 -11.70 53.98 15.21
N PRO A 7 -10.45 54.25 14.78
CA PRO A 7 -10.11 54.16 13.36
C PRO A 7 -10.22 52.68 12.93
N GLY A 8 -11.07 52.42 11.93
CA GLY A 8 -11.18 51.11 11.29
C GLY A 8 -9.81 50.64 10.82
N SER A 9 -9.51 49.38 11.11
CA SER A 9 -8.27 48.72 10.69
C SER A 9 -8.15 48.79 9.17
N LEU A 10 -6.92 48.87 8.64
CA LEU A 10 -6.65 48.74 7.19
C LEU A 10 -7.28 47.46 6.59
N ALA A 11 -7.54 46.44 7.42
CA ALA A 11 -8.24 45.22 7.05
C ALA A 11 -9.72 45.44 6.67
N ASP A 12 -10.38 46.49 7.18
CA ASP A 12 -11.79 46.80 6.92
C ASP A 12 -12.01 47.51 5.57
N LYS A 13 -10.93 47.94 4.90
CA LYS A 13 -10.96 48.62 3.59
C LYS A 13 -10.66 47.71 2.40
N LEU A 14 -10.36 46.43 2.62
CA LEU A 14 -10.09 45.48 1.54
C LEU A 14 -11.40 44.86 1.03
N PRO A 15 -11.63 44.78 -0.30
CA PRO A 15 -12.86 44.22 -0.86
C PRO A 15 -13.07 42.78 -0.39
N SER A 16 -14.23 42.50 0.21
CA SER A 16 -14.67 41.16 0.64
C SER A 16 -14.78 40.14 -0.52
N ALA A 17 -14.67 40.61 -1.77
CA ALA A 17 -14.58 39.79 -2.97
C ALA A 17 -13.20 39.11 -3.17
N LEU A 18 -12.12 39.67 -2.62
CA LEU A 18 -10.76 39.11 -2.74
C LEU A 18 -10.42 38.14 -1.59
N PHE A 19 -11.08 38.29 -0.44
CA PHE A 19 -10.94 37.40 0.72
C PHE A 19 -12.33 37.08 1.27
N PRO A 20 -13.02 36.04 0.77
CA PRO A 20 -14.25 35.57 1.41
C PRO A 20 -13.92 35.28 2.89
N ARG A 21 -14.83 35.61 3.81
CA ARG A 21 -14.67 35.28 5.24
C ARG A 21 -14.62 33.76 5.39
N VAL A 22 -13.41 33.20 5.30
CA VAL A 22 -13.19 31.77 5.37
C VAL A 22 -13.47 31.34 6.81
N SER A 23 -14.44 30.46 7.01
CA SER A 23 -14.65 29.84 8.32
C SER A 23 -13.37 29.13 8.78
N GLY A 24 -13.16 28.96 10.09
CA GLY A 24 -11.96 28.27 10.60
C GLY A 24 -11.70 26.91 9.94
N LEU A 25 -12.78 26.16 9.62
CA LEU A 25 -12.71 24.90 8.88
C LEU A 25 -12.33 25.07 7.40
N GLY A 26 -12.73 26.17 6.77
CA GLY A 26 -12.30 26.51 5.42
C GLY A 26 -10.81 26.86 5.36
N MET A 27 -10.26 27.49 6.41
CA MET A 27 -8.81 27.75 6.48
C MET A 27 -8.03 26.45 6.64
N VAL A 28 -8.51 25.52 7.49
CA VAL A 28 -7.93 24.18 7.61
C VAL A 28 -7.99 23.44 6.27
N ALA A 29 -9.12 23.49 5.56
CA ALA A 29 -9.28 22.90 4.23
C ALA A 29 -8.25 23.49 3.23
N LEU A 30 -8.05 24.81 3.24
CA LEU A 30 -7.08 25.48 2.38
C LEU A 30 -5.65 25.07 2.70
N LEU A 31 -5.27 25.03 3.98
CA LEU A 31 -3.93 24.62 4.41
C LEU A 31 -3.62 23.17 4.01
N ILE A 32 -4.59 22.26 4.20
CA ILE A 32 -4.46 20.87 3.76
C ILE A 32 -4.34 20.81 2.23
N ALA A 33 -5.15 21.57 1.49
CA ALA A 33 -5.05 21.61 0.04
C ALA A 33 -3.66 22.10 -0.41
N LEU A 34 -3.14 23.18 0.18
CA LEU A 34 -1.81 23.70 -0.12
C LEU A 34 -0.70 22.70 0.21
N LEU A 35 -0.81 22.00 1.35
CA LEU A 35 0.12 20.93 1.72
C LEU A 35 0.12 19.80 0.68
N LEU A 36 -1.06 19.29 0.29
CA LEU A 36 -1.18 18.22 -0.69
C LEU A 36 -0.73 18.68 -2.08
N ILE A 37 -1.06 19.90 -2.49
CA ILE A 37 -0.59 20.44 -3.76
C ILE A 37 0.94 20.55 -3.73
N GLY A 38 1.51 21.14 -2.68
CA GLY A 38 2.94 21.37 -2.54
C GLY A 38 3.77 20.09 -2.45
N LEU A 39 3.28 19.07 -1.73
CA LEU A 39 4.04 17.86 -1.44
C LEU A 39 3.62 16.64 -2.30
N LEU A 40 2.49 16.68 -3.00
CA LEU A 40 2.09 15.59 -3.90
C LEU A 40 2.06 16.05 -5.34
N ILE A 41 1.31 17.11 -5.63
CA ILE A 41 1.02 17.51 -7.01
C ILE A 41 2.22 18.20 -7.67
N ILE A 42 2.87 19.16 -6.99
CA ILE A 42 4.02 19.89 -7.53
C ILE A 42 5.18 18.95 -7.87
N PRO A 43 5.65 18.04 -6.98
CA PRO A 43 6.72 17.10 -7.31
C PRO A 43 6.41 16.24 -8.53
N VAL A 44 5.18 15.73 -8.62
CA VAL A 44 4.75 14.90 -9.76
C VAL A 44 4.68 15.72 -11.04
N LEU A 45 4.09 16.93 -11.01
CA LEU A 45 4.05 17.83 -12.15
C LEU A 45 5.45 18.27 -12.59
N LEU A 46 6.38 18.45 -11.65
CA LEU A 46 7.77 18.81 -11.94
C LEU A 46 8.48 17.68 -12.68
N VAL A 47 8.28 16.43 -12.24
CA VAL A 47 8.81 15.25 -12.94
C VAL A 47 8.25 15.14 -14.35
N ILE A 48 6.94 15.32 -14.49
CA ILE A 48 6.27 15.33 -15.79
C ILE A 48 6.85 16.45 -16.67
N TYR A 49 6.95 17.66 -16.15
CA TYR A 49 7.48 18.81 -16.87
C TYR A 49 8.90 18.58 -17.37
N VAL A 50 9.80 18.11 -16.49
CA VAL A 50 11.21 17.83 -16.85
C VAL A 50 11.34 16.73 -17.91
N ALA A 51 10.42 15.76 -17.95
CA ALA A 51 10.42 14.74 -19.01
C ALA A 51 10.28 15.34 -20.43
N PHE A 52 9.63 16.50 -20.54
CA PHE A 52 9.45 17.24 -21.80
C PHE A 52 10.48 18.36 -22.01
N LEU A 53 11.54 18.46 -21.19
CA LEU A 53 12.58 19.46 -21.36
C LEU A 53 13.83 18.89 -22.02
N ASP A 54 14.41 19.65 -22.93
CA ASP A 54 15.75 19.40 -23.43
C ASP A 54 16.78 19.79 -22.35
N PRO A 55 17.71 18.90 -21.96
CA PRO A 55 18.70 19.18 -20.91
C PRO A 55 19.61 20.37 -21.16
N ASN A 56 19.91 20.65 -22.43
CA ASN A 56 20.92 21.62 -22.81
C ASN A 56 20.28 23.01 -23.01
N THR A 57 19.09 23.04 -23.61
CA THR A 57 18.43 24.28 -24.00
C THR A 57 17.29 24.68 -23.07
N GLY A 58 16.75 23.75 -22.28
CA GLY A 58 15.56 23.98 -21.46
C GLY A 58 14.27 24.18 -22.28
N ALA A 59 14.30 23.96 -23.59
CA ALA A 59 13.14 24.07 -24.46
C ALA A 59 12.25 22.82 -24.34
N LEU A 60 10.95 22.97 -24.62
CA LEU A 60 10.05 21.83 -24.72
C LEU A 60 10.44 20.94 -25.90
N THR A 61 10.59 19.64 -25.64
CA THR A 61 11.01 18.63 -26.63
C THR A 61 10.27 17.31 -26.45
N LEU A 62 10.18 16.55 -27.54
CA LEU A 62 9.75 15.15 -27.53
C LEU A 62 10.91 14.20 -27.81
N ASN A 63 12.13 14.71 -28.02
CA ASN A 63 13.30 13.90 -28.35
C ASN A 63 13.63 12.91 -27.23
N ASN A 64 13.46 13.28 -25.96
CA ASN A 64 13.64 12.36 -24.83
C ASN A 64 12.78 11.09 -24.95
N PHE A 65 11.57 11.20 -25.49
CA PHE A 65 10.70 10.05 -25.73
C PHE A 65 11.14 9.24 -26.95
N GLN A 66 11.63 9.91 -28.00
CA GLN A 66 12.21 9.24 -29.16
C GLN A 66 13.46 8.44 -28.76
N ASP A 67 14.34 9.02 -27.94
CA ASP A 67 15.53 8.36 -27.40
C ASP A 67 15.16 7.18 -26.51
N PHE A 68 14.14 7.35 -25.66
CA PHE A 68 13.59 6.28 -24.84
C PHE A 68 13.14 5.09 -25.70
N PHE A 69 12.31 5.33 -26.72
CA PHE A 69 11.84 4.25 -27.59
C PHE A 69 12.89 3.79 -28.62
N GLY A 70 13.95 4.57 -28.86
CA GLY A 70 15.10 4.16 -29.67
C GLY A 70 15.97 3.12 -28.95
N SER A 71 16.14 3.29 -27.64
CA SER A 71 16.91 2.37 -26.79
C SER A 71 16.26 0.98 -26.71
N SER A 72 17.05 -0.07 -26.93
CA SER A 72 16.61 -1.46 -26.75
C SER A 72 16.31 -1.75 -25.28
N LEU A 73 17.18 -1.30 -24.36
CA LEU A 73 17.05 -1.51 -22.92
C LEU A 73 15.74 -0.90 -22.37
N PHE A 74 15.38 0.30 -22.81
CA PHE A 74 14.19 0.99 -22.30
C PHE A 74 12.90 0.42 -22.88
N ARG A 75 12.89 0.02 -24.16
CA ARG A 75 11.78 -0.76 -24.73
C ARG A 75 11.59 -2.10 -24.03
N GLU A 76 12.68 -2.80 -23.75
CA GLU A 76 12.65 -4.04 -22.99
C GLU A 76 12.10 -3.80 -21.57
N SER A 77 12.59 -2.76 -20.89
CA SER A 77 12.15 -2.39 -19.54
C SER A 77 10.66 -2.05 -19.49
N PHE A 78 10.14 -1.36 -20.51
CA PHE A 78 8.72 -1.08 -20.67
C PHE A 78 7.88 -2.37 -20.76
N TRP A 79 8.25 -3.27 -21.66
CA TRP A 79 7.52 -4.52 -21.85
C TRP A 79 7.64 -5.46 -20.66
N ASN A 80 8.82 -5.54 -20.04
CA ASN A 80 9.05 -6.35 -18.85
C ASN A 80 8.20 -5.87 -17.67
N SER A 81 8.15 -4.55 -17.41
CA SER A 81 7.29 -4.01 -16.36
C SER A 81 5.82 -4.34 -16.61
N PHE A 82 5.33 -4.17 -17.84
CA PHE A 82 3.94 -4.51 -18.15
C PHE A 82 3.67 -6.02 -18.03
N TYR A 83 4.57 -6.86 -18.57
CA TYR A 83 4.47 -8.31 -18.53
C TYR A 83 4.47 -8.85 -17.10
N VAL A 84 5.41 -8.39 -16.26
CA VAL A 84 5.51 -8.79 -14.86
C VAL A 84 4.24 -8.38 -14.10
N SER A 85 3.74 -7.15 -14.26
CA SER A 85 2.49 -6.71 -13.61
C SER A 85 1.27 -7.52 -14.05
N ALA A 86 1.12 -7.78 -15.35
CA ALA A 86 0.01 -8.55 -15.87
C ALA A 86 0.05 -10.01 -15.39
N MET A 87 1.23 -10.66 -15.47
CA MET A 87 1.39 -12.04 -15.03
C MET A 87 1.27 -12.19 -13.52
N SER A 88 1.73 -11.21 -12.74
CA SER A 88 1.53 -11.21 -11.29
C SER A 88 0.06 -11.15 -10.91
N VAL A 89 -0.78 -10.39 -11.65
CA VAL A 89 -2.23 -10.42 -11.45
C VAL A 89 -2.82 -11.80 -11.74
N VAL A 90 -2.37 -12.45 -12.83
CA VAL A 90 -2.84 -13.80 -13.20
C VAL A 90 -2.50 -14.82 -12.11
N VAL A 91 -1.24 -14.87 -11.68
CA VAL A 91 -0.77 -15.82 -10.66
C VAL A 91 -1.41 -15.50 -9.30
N ALA A 92 -1.48 -14.23 -8.91
CA ALA A 92 -2.21 -13.80 -7.72
C ALA A 92 -3.69 -14.18 -7.77
N THR A 93 -4.34 -14.15 -8.94
CA THR A 93 -5.73 -14.59 -9.12
C THR A 93 -5.85 -16.10 -8.90
N ILE A 94 -4.91 -16.90 -9.42
CA ILE A 94 -4.89 -18.36 -9.21
C ILE A 94 -4.83 -18.72 -7.72
N ILE A 95 -4.15 -17.89 -6.91
CA ILE A 95 -4.05 -18.06 -5.45
C ILE A 95 -5.31 -17.51 -4.74
N ALA A 96 -5.69 -16.27 -5.03
CA ALA A 96 -6.73 -15.56 -4.30
C ALA A 96 -8.13 -16.09 -4.58
N LEU A 97 -8.44 -16.46 -5.83
CA LEU A 97 -9.78 -16.82 -6.27
C LEU A 97 -10.31 -18.09 -5.59
N PRO A 98 -9.56 -19.22 -5.54
CA PRO A 98 -10.00 -20.40 -4.80
C PRO A 98 -10.15 -20.12 -3.32
N LEU A 99 -9.18 -19.41 -2.72
CA LEU A 99 -9.20 -19.09 -1.29
C LEU A 99 -10.40 -18.23 -0.90
N ALA A 100 -10.69 -17.18 -1.69
CA ALA A 100 -11.85 -16.32 -1.50
C ALA A 100 -13.15 -17.12 -1.64
N TYR A 101 -13.28 -17.91 -2.70
CA TYR A 101 -14.50 -18.67 -2.98
C TYR A 101 -14.78 -19.73 -1.90
N ILE A 102 -13.77 -20.53 -1.53
CA ILE A 102 -13.90 -21.59 -0.51
C ILE A 102 -14.26 -21.00 0.86
N THR A 103 -13.55 -19.95 1.29
CA THR A 103 -13.72 -19.42 2.65
C THR A 103 -14.97 -18.56 2.84
N THR A 104 -15.51 -17.97 1.76
CA THR A 104 -16.70 -17.10 1.83
C THR A 104 -17.99 -17.81 1.50
N ARG A 105 -18.01 -18.71 0.51
CA ARG A 105 -19.26 -19.33 0.02
C ARG A 105 -19.59 -20.67 0.67
N PHE A 106 -18.63 -21.32 1.34
CA PHE A 106 -18.83 -22.63 1.95
C PHE A 106 -18.66 -22.63 3.48
N ASN A 107 -19.34 -23.58 4.13
CA ASN A 107 -19.15 -23.93 5.53
C ASN A 107 -17.81 -24.64 5.70
N PHE A 108 -16.75 -23.83 5.75
CA PHE A 108 -15.37 -24.29 5.88
C PHE A 108 -14.85 -23.96 7.28
N ALA A 109 -14.56 -24.98 8.09
CA ALA A 109 -14.04 -24.78 9.44
C ALA A 109 -12.63 -24.18 9.39
N GLY A 110 -12.38 -23.15 10.20
CA GLY A 110 -11.11 -22.42 10.20
C GLY A 110 -11.00 -21.31 9.15
N SER A 111 -12.10 -20.96 8.44
CA SER A 111 -12.08 -19.91 7.41
C SER A 111 -11.49 -18.58 7.89
N MET A 112 -11.72 -18.23 9.16
CA MET A 112 -11.16 -17.02 9.77
C MET A 112 -9.63 -17.11 9.89
N ILE A 113 -9.11 -18.20 10.41
CA ILE A 113 -7.66 -18.44 10.55
C ILE A 113 -7.00 -18.40 9.17
N ILE A 114 -7.59 -19.06 8.18
CA ILE A 114 -7.06 -19.11 6.82
C ILE A 114 -7.04 -17.73 6.16
N GLN A 115 -8.11 -16.93 6.33
CA GLN A 115 -8.12 -15.56 5.83
C GLN A 115 -7.05 -14.71 6.53
N SER A 116 -6.89 -14.85 7.85
CA SER A 116 -5.84 -14.16 8.61
C SER A 116 -4.44 -14.55 8.15
N LEU A 117 -4.16 -15.84 7.98
CA LEU A 117 -2.89 -16.34 7.43
C LEU A 117 -2.66 -15.83 6.00
N GLY A 118 -3.71 -15.75 5.19
CA GLY A 118 -3.67 -15.16 3.86
C GLY A 118 -3.31 -13.68 3.84
N PHE A 119 -3.42 -12.95 4.95
CA PHE A 119 -3.00 -11.54 5.06
C PHE A 119 -1.56 -11.34 5.52
N ILE A 120 -0.95 -12.36 6.14
CA ILE A 120 0.44 -12.30 6.63
C ILE A 120 1.45 -11.84 5.57
N PRO A 121 1.32 -12.18 4.27
CA PRO A 121 2.22 -11.67 3.24
C PRO A 121 2.32 -10.16 3.14
N LEU A 122 1.23 -9.42 3.36
CA LEU A 122 1.25 -7.95 3.30
C LEU A 122 2.06 -7.30 4.44
N ILE A 123 2.34 -8.04 5.52
CA ILE A 123 3.06 -7.54 6.70
C ILE A 123 4.57 -7.44 6.42
N MET A 124 5.09 -8.33 5.58
CA MET A 124 6.51 -8.43 5.27
C MET A 124 6.83 -7.60 4.01
N PRO A 125 7.88 -6.78 3.98
CA PRO A 125 8.28 -6.13 2.75
C PRO A 125 8.58 -7.17 1.63
N PRO A 126 8.14 -6.94 0.38
CA PRO A 126 8.23 -7.95 -0.69
C PRO A 126 9.66 -8.33 -1.03
N PHE A 127 10.57 -7.35 -1.07
CA PHE A 127 11.98 -7.58 -1.38
C PHE A 127 12.65 -8.48 -0.35
N VAL A 128 12.30 -8.38 0.93
CA VAL A 128 12.80 -9.28 1.98
C VAL A 128 12.36 -10.72 1.71
N GLY A 129 11.10 -10.88 1.30
CA GLY A 129 10.56 -12.16 0.84
C GLY A 129 11.30 -12.73 -0.36
N ALA A 130 11.82 -11.89 -1.25
CA ALA A 130 12.49 -12.31 -2.48
C ALA A 130 13.74 -13.14 -2.20
N VAL A 131 14.57 -12.74 -1.24
CA VAL A 131 15.78 -13.50 -0.85
C VAL A 131 15.40 -14.80 -0.17
N ALA A 132 14.45 -14.75 0.76
CA ALA A 132 13.95 -15.94 1.44
C ALA A 132 13.40 -16.97 0.42
N MET A 133 12.65 -16.50 -0.56
CA MET A 133 12.12 -17.33 -1.64
C MET A 133 13.21 -17.83 -2.59
N GLN A 134 14.29 -17.08 -2.81
CA GLN A 134 15.42 -17.56 -3.62
C GLN A 134 16.09 -18.78 -2.97
N LEU A 135 16.11 -18.88 -1.64
CA LEU A 135 16.63 -20.04 -0.92
C LEU A 135 15.69 -21.26 -0.97
N ILE A 136 14.39 -21.04 -1.18
CA ILE A 136 13.40 -22.13 -1.26
C ILE A 136 13.18 -22.58 -2.71
N PHE A 137 12.96 -21.64 -3.63
CA PHE A 137 12.56 -21.90 -5.02
C PHE A 137 13.65 -21.59 -6.06
N GLY A 138 14.82 -21.08 -5.65
CA GLY A 138 15.95 -20.87 -6.53
C GLY A 138 16.48 -22.17 -7.14
N ARG A 139 17.38 -22.07 -8.13
CA ARG A 139 17.98 -23.24 -8.81
C ARG A 139 18.62 -24.24 -7.83
N ASN A 140 19.26 -23.71 -6.78
CA ASN A 140 19.88 -24.48 -5.71
C ASN A 140 19.11 -24.34 -4.39
N GLY A 141 17.82 -24.01 -4.47
CA GLY A 141 16.95 -23.88 -3.32
C GLY A 141 16.27 -25.19 -2.96
N THR A 142 15.64 -25.24 -1.79
CA THR A 142 15.00 -26.42 -1.20
C THR A 142 14.20 -27.26 -2.19
N ILE A 143 13.27 -26.63 -2.92
CA ILE A 143 12.35 -27.34 -3.80
C ILE A 143 13.08 -27.95 -5.00
N ASN A 144 14.00 -27.20 -5.62
CA ASN A 144 14.74 -27.71 -6.78
C ASN A 144 15.76 -28.78 -6.40
N LEU A 145 16.36 -28.70 -5.21
CA LEU A 145 17.26 -29.76 -4.73
C LEU A 145 16.50 -31.08 -4.54
N LEU A 146 15.34 -31.04 -3.87
CA LEU A 146 14.49 -32.22 -3.68
C LEU A 146 13.95 -32.77 -5.00
N LEU A 147 13.51 -31.90 -5.93
CA LEU A 147 13.06 -32.34 -7.25
C LEU A 147 14.17 -32.96 -8.10
N LYS A 148 15.40 -32.45 -7.97
CA LYS A 148 16.55 -32.97 -8.69
C LYS A 148 17.00 -34.32 -8.14
N GLU A 149 16.95 -34.51 -6.82
CA GLU A 149 17.27 -35.77 -6.16
C GLU A 149 16.26 -36.87 -6.52
N GLU A 150 14.96 -36.59 -6.44
CA GLU A 150 13.92 -37.59 -6.64
C GLU A 150 13.52 -37.80 -8.11
N PHE A 151 13.55 -36.74 -8.93
CA PHE A 151 13.01 -36.77 -10.30
C PHE A 151 14.01 -36.32 -11.37
N GLY A 152 15.21 -35.83 -11.00
CA GLY A 152 16.20 -35.34 -11.96
C GLY A 152 15.80 -34.07 -12.71
N VAL A 153 14.77 -33.34 -12.25
CA VAL A 153 14.22 -32.14 -12.91
C VAL A 153 14.48 -30.88 -12.08
N SER A 154 14.78 -29.76 -12.73
CA SER A 154 14.81 -28.43 -12.12
C SER A 154 13.85 -27.47 -12.80
N ILE A 155 13.09 -26.71 -12.01
CA ILE A 155 12.11 -25.73 -12.51
C ILE A 155 12.64 -24.30 -12.23
N PRO A 156 12.67 -23.41 -13.24
CA PRO A 156 13.23 -22.06 -13.12
C PRO A 156 12.24 -21.08 -12.46
N PHE A 157 11.78 -21.39 -11.23
CA PHE A 157 10.79 -20.57 -10.52
C PHE A 157 11.27 -19.14 -10.26
N MET A 158 12.55 -18.99 -9.88
CA MET A 158 13.13 -17.70 -9.44
C MET A 158 14.06 -17.05 -10.48
N ASP A 159 14.09 -17.56 -11.71
CA ASP A 159 15.00 -17.05 -12.74
C ASP A 159 14.42 -15.80 -13.42
N GLY A 160 15.19 -14.72 -13.45
CA GLY A 160 14.83 -13.48 -14.13
C GLY A 160 13.44 -12.95 -13.73
N LEU A 161 12.62 -12.64 -14.73
CA LEU A 161 11.26 -12.09 -14.50
C LEU A 161 10.33 -13.07 -13.76
N ASN A 162 10.55 -14.39 -13.87
CA ASN A 162 9.69 -15.38 -13.20
C ASN A 162 9.77 -15.25 -11.68
N GLY A 163 10.98 -14.99 -11.14
CA GLY A 163 11.16 -14.77 -9.71
C GLY A 163 10.42 -13.53 -9.22
N VAL A 164 10.49 -12.44 -9.98
CA VAL A 164 9.75 -11.20 -9.66
C VAL A 164 8.25 -11.46 -9.66
N ILE A 165 7.73 -12.13 -10.70
CA ILE A 165 6.31 -12.49 -10.82
C ILE A 165 5.87 -13.33 -9.62
N LEU A 166 6.63 -14.38 -9.29
CA LEU A 166 6.27 -15.31 -8.23
C LEU A 166 6.24 -14.62 -6.86
N VAL A 167 7.30 -13.90 -6.51
CA VAL A 167 7.43 -13.18 -5.22
C VAL A 167 6.31 -12.16 -5.06
N GLN A 168 6.12 -11.32 -6.07
CA GLN A 168 5.13 -10.25 -5.97
C GLN A 168 3.69 -10.78 -6.02
N SER A 169 3.43 -11.87 -6.74
CA SER A 169 2.11 -12.52 -6.72
C SER A 169 1.75 -13.02 -5.32
N ILE A 170 2.68 -13.70 -4.66
CA ILE A 170 2.50 -14.22 -3.30
C ILE A 170 2.37 -13.07 -2.29
N HIS A 171 3.10 -11.99 -2.48
CA HIS A 171 3.03 -10.85 -1.58
C HIS A 171 1.74 -10.03 -1.78
N TYR A 172 1.29 -9.80 -3.02
CA TYR A 172 0.19 -8.89 -3.33
C TYR A 172 -1.17 -9.54 -3.61
N PHE A 173 -1.28 -10.87 -3.77
CA PHE A 173 -2.60 -11.53 -3.90
C PHE A 173 -3.62 -11.19 -2.79
N PRO A 174 -3.25 -10.79 -1.56
CA PRO A 174 -4.24 -10.47 -0.55
C PRO A 174 -5.11 -9.26 -0.93
N PHE A 175 -4.62 -8.36 -1.80
CA PHE A 175 -5.47 -7.30 -2.37
C PHE A 175 -6.64 -7.84 -3.18
N ILE A 176 -6.43 -8.90 -3.97
CA ILE A 176 -7.51 -9.61 -4.67
C ILE A 176 -8.38 -10.33 -3.65
N LEU A 177 -7.78 -11.05 -2.70
CA LEU A 177 -8.51 -11.82 -1.68
C LEU A 177 -9.50 -10.94 -0.90
N ILE A 178 -9.08 -9.77 -0.40
CA ILE A 178 -9.92 -8.86 0.42
C ILE A 178 -11.11 -8.34 -0.38
N ASN A 179 -10.83 -7.76 -1.55
CA ASN A 179 -11.85 -7.10 -2.35
C ASN A 179 -12.83 -8.12 -2.93
N LEU A 180 -12.31 -9.24 -3.46
CA LEU A 180 -13.13 -10.33 -3.98
C LEU A 180 -13.98 -10.97 -2.88
N SER A 181 -13.41 -11.25 -1.70
CA SER A 181 -14.17 -11.84 -0.58
C SER A 181 -15.30 -10.93 -0.12
N THR A 182 -15.08 -9.61 -0.14
CA THR A 182 -16.11 -8.64 0.22
C THR A 182 -17.23 -8.61 -0.80
N SER A 183 -16.93 -8.59 -2.09
CA SER A 183 -17.96 -8.70 -3.13
C SER A 183 -18.70 -10.04 -3.08
N LEU A 184 -18.00 -11.16 -2.85
CA LEU A 184 -18.62 -12.48 -2.72
C LEU A 184 -19.58 -12.57 -1.53
N ARG A 185 -19.26 -11.92 -0.40
CA ARG A 185 -20.16 -11.84 0.76
C ARG A 185 -21.42 -11.02 0.49
N ASN A 186 -21.35 -10.05 -0.43
CA ASN A 186 -22.48 -9.19 -0.77
C ASN A 186 -23.44 -9.81 -1.79
N ILE A 187 -23.11 -10.97 -2.37
CA ILE A 187 -24.00 -11.70 -3.30
C ILE A 187 -25.09 -12.43 -2.52
N ASP A 188 -26.34 -12.08 -2.80
CA ASP A 188 -27.53 -12.76 -2.27
C ASP A 188 -27.56 -14.22 -2.75
N ARG A 189 -27.79 -15.15 -1.80
CA ARG A 189 -27.85 -16.58 -2.11
C ARG A 189 -29.04 -16.96 -2.99
N SER A 190 -30.14 -16.21 -2.95
CA SER A 190 -31.30 -16.46 -3.81
C SER A 190 -30.93 -16.47 -5.30
N MET A 191 -29.92 -15.69 -5.71
CA MET A 191 -29.40 -15.70 -7.08
C MET A 191 -28.73 -17.04 -7.43
N GLU A 192 -28.02 -17.66 -6.48
CA GLU A 192 -27.42 -18.98 -6.67
C GLU A 192 -28.47 -20.09 -6.67
N GLU A 193 -29.45 -20.02 -5.77
CA GLU A 193 -30.54 -21.00 -5.66
C GLU A 193 -31.44 -20.96 -6.90
N ALA A 194 -31.78 -19.76 -7.39
CA ALA A 194 -32.52 -19.60 -8.65
C ALA A 194 -31.74 -20.20 -9.84
N ALA A 195 -30.43 -19.94 -9.92
CA ALA A 195 -29.60 -20.52 -10.96
C ALA A 195 -29.50 -22.05 -10.86
N GLN A 196 -29.45 -22.61 -9.66
CA GLN A 196 -29.46 -24.06 -9.42
C GLN A 196 -30.81 -24.69 -9.78
N ASN A 197 -31.94 -24.04 -9.47
CA ASN A 197 -33.27 -24.47 -9.89
C ASN A 197 -33.40 -24.52 -11.43
N LEU A 198 -32.69 -23.64 -12.14
CA LEU A 198 -32.57 -23.65 -13.61
C LEU A 198 -31.49 -24.61 -14.14
N GLY A 199 -30.91 -25.48 -13.30
CA GLY A 199 -29.94 -26.50 -13.71
C GLY A 199 -28.47 -26.04 -13.77
N SER A 200 -28.13 -24.89 -13.19
CA SER A 200 -26.76 -24.38 -13.14
C SER A 200 -26.04 -24.80 -11.86
N PHE A 201 -25.02 -25.66 -11.98
CA PHE A 201 -24.26 -26.21 -10.85
C PHE A 201 -22.75 -26.06 -11.03
N GLY A 202 -22.01 -26.19 -9.92
CA GLY A 202 -20.54 -26.26 -9.90
C GLY A 202 -19.85 -25.10 -10.63
N MET A 203 -18.91 -25.42 -11.51
CA MET A 203 -18.15 -24.41 -12.28
C MET A 203 -19.04 -23.55 -13.20
N ARG A 204 -20.18 -24.09 -13.68
CA ARG A 204 -21.13 -23.33 -14.51
C ARG A 204 -21.80 -22.24 -13.71
N LEU A 205 -22.25 -22.54 -12.49
CA LEU A 205 -22.81 -21.58 -11.55
C LEU A 205 -21.78 -20.50 -11.20
N PHE A 206 -20.55 -20.93 -10.89
CA PHE A 206 -19.47 -20.00 -10.56
C PHE A 206 -19.18 -19.03 -11.71
N ARG A 207 -18.92 -19.53 -12.93
CA ARG A 207 -18.52 -18.69 -14.07
C ARG A 207 -19.65 -17.80 -14.61
N ARG A 208 -20.90 -18.23 -14.54
CA ARG A 208 -22.04 -17.50 -15.12
C ARG A 208 -22.76 -16.57 -14.15
N VAL A 209 -22.69 -16.85 -12.85
CA VAL A 209 -23.46 -16.09 -11.85
C VAL A 209 -22.53 -15.50 -10.79
N VAL A 210 -21.81 -16.33 -10.05
CA VAL A 210 -21.07 -15.88 -8.87
C VAL A 210 -19.90 -14.94 -9.23
N PHE A 211 -19.03 -15.36 -10.15
CA PHE A 211 -17.84 -14.58 -10.52
C PHE A 211 -18.20 -13.28 -11.24
N PRO A 212 -19.13 -13.24 -12.21
CA PRO A 212 -19.59 -11.97 -12.80
C PRO A 212 -20.15 -10.98 -11.78
N LEU A 213 -20.93 -11.44 -10.80
CA LEU A 213 -21.44 -10.60 -9.72
C LEU A 213 -20.34 -10.13 -8.76
N ALA A 214 -19.29 -10.94 -8.58
CA ALA A 214 -18.12 -10.60 -7.77
C ALA A 214 -17.06 -9.76 -8.51
N MET A 215 -17.23 -9.54 -9.82
CA MET A 215 -16.25 -8.91 -10.70
C MET A 215 -15.81 -7.50 -10.26
N PRO A 216 -16.67 -6.63 -9.70
CA PRO A 216 -16.22 -5.32 -9.22
C PRO A 216 -15.14 -5.44 -8.15
N GLY A 217 -15.31 -6.34 -7.18
CA GLY A 217 -14.29 -6.59 -6.15
C GLY A 217 -13.03 -7.23 -6.72
N TYR A 218 -13.18 -8.17 -7.65
CA TYR A 218 -12.03 -8.75 -8.35
C TYR A 218 -11.19 -7.67 -9.06
N ILE A 219 -11.82 -6.77 -9.82
CA ILE A 219 -11.11 -5.74 -10.59
C ILE A 219 -10.49 -4.69 -9.71
N ALA A 220 -11.18 -4.27 -8.64
CA ALA A 220 -10.58 -3.38 -7.64
C ALA A 220 -9.30 -3.99 -7.05
N GLY A 221 -9.34 -5.27 -6.68
CA GLY A 221 -8.16 -5.98 -6.18
C GLY A 221 -7.07 -6.18 -7.23
N ALA A 222 -7.43 -6.58 -8.44
CA ALA A 222 -6.50 -6.83 -9.55
C ALA A 222 -5.78 -5.55 -10.00
N ALA A 223 -6.49 -4.42 -10.06
CA ALA A 223 -5.90 -3.12 -10.36
C ALA A 223 -4.86 -2.71 -9.30
N LEU A 224 -5.17 -2.94 -8.01
CA LEU A 224 -4.22 -2.69 -6.92
C LEU A 224 -2.97 -3.56 -7.03
N VAL A 225 -3.10 -4.86 -7.34
CA VAL A 225 -1.95 -5.74 -7.58
C VAL A 225 -1.13 -5.25 -8.76
N PHE A 226 -1.77 -4.94 -9.89
CA PHE A 226 -1.08 -4.43 -11.07
C PHE A 226 -0.25 -3.20 -10.75
N ILE A 227 -0.85 -2.20 -10.09
CA ILE A 227 -0.18 -0.93 -9.74
C ILE A 227 0.99 -1.20 -8.80
N LYS A 228 0.79 -2.02 -7.76
CA LYS A 228 1.82 -2.36 -6.78
C LYS A 228 3.00 -3.13 -7.34
N VAL A 229 2.77 -3.92 -8.39
CA VAL A 229 3.85 -4.60 -9.09
C VAL A 229 4.56 -3.65 -10.05
N PHE A 230 3.79 -2.82 -10.75
CA PHE A 230 4.31 -1.92 -11.79
C PHE A 230 5.24 -0.85 -11.22
N ASP A 231 4.98 -0.40 -9.99
CA ASP A 231 5.76 0.60 -9.28
C ASP A 231 6.81 0.04 -8.30
N ASP A 232 6.96 -1.29 -8.21
CA ASP A 232 7.90 -1.91 -7.28
C ASP A 232 9.34 -1.85 -7.80
N LEU A 233 10.21 -1.34 -6.94
CA LEU A 233 11.62 -1.16 -7.19
C LEU A 233 12.47 -2.15 -6.38
N GLY A 234 12.07 -2.46 -5.15
CA GLY A 234 12.91 -3.20 -4.22
C GLY A 234 13.10 -4.64 -4.63
N THR A 235 12.01 -5.31 -5.01
CA THR A 235 12.04 -6.75 -5.34
C THR A 235 12.88 -7.04 -6.59
N PRO A 236 12.70 -6.32 -7.72
CA PRO A 236 13.51 -6.59 -8.90
C PRO A 236 14.99 -6.31 -8.66
N LEU A 237 15.37 -5.19 -8.00
CA LEU A 237 16.76 -4.87 -7.71
C LEU A 237 17.44 -5.97 -6.90
N LEU A 238 16.77 -6.49 -5.87
CA LEU A 238 17.34 -7.53 -5.03
C LEU A 238 17.44 -8.90 -5.71
N LEU A 239 16.56 -9.17 -6.68
CA LEU A 239 16.65 -10.32 -7.57
C LEU A 239 17.59 -10.08 -8.76
N ASN A 240 18.29 -8.94 -8.80
CA ASN A 240 19.17 -8.52 -9.89
C ASN A 240 18.48 -8.43 -11.26
N VAL A 241 17.19 -8.05 -11.26
CA VAL A 241 16.37 -7.78 -12.43
C VAL A 241 16.30 -6.27 -12.63
N ASN A 242 17.24 -5.75 -13.42
CA ASN A 242 17.41 -4.32 -13.63
C ASN A 242 16.70 -3.80 -14.89
N ASN A 243 16.24 -4.69 -15.78
CA ASN A 243 15.55 -4.37 -17.03
C ASN A 243 14.03 -4.20 -16.83
N MET A 244 13.64 -3.37 -15.85
CA MET A 244 12.26 -2.95 -15.56
C MET A 244 12.24 -1.44 -15.33
N LEU A 245 11.11 -0.78 -15.57
CA LEU A 245 10.97 0.68 -15.49
C LEU A 245 11.37 1.24 -14.11
N ALA A 246 10.82 0.74 -13.01
CA ALA A 246 11.12 1.28 -11.68
C ALA A 246 12.60 1.16 -11.29
N PRO A 247 13.27 -0.01 -11.44
CA PRO A 247 14.73 -0.11 -11.31
C PRO A 247 15.50 0.84 -12.22
N GLN A 248 15.13 0.96 -13.50
CA GLN A 248 15.81 1.87 -14.43
C GLN A 248 15.65 3.34 -14.00
N ALA A 249 14.46 3.77 -13.55
CA ALA A 249 14.26 5.14 -13.06
C ALA A 249 15.24 5.47 -11.93
N PHE A 250 15.38 4.56 -10.97
CA PHE A 250 16.32 4.70 -9.88
C PHE A 250 17.77 4.68 -10.36
N LEU A 251 18.18 3.67 -11.12
CA LEU A 251 19.56 3.55 -11.59
C LEU A 251 19.99 4.76 -12.41
N ARG A 252 19.12 5.30 -13.27
CA ARG A 252 19.40 6.51 -14.05
C ARG A 252 19.64 7.72 -13.15
N ILE A 253 18.77 7.96 -12.17
CA ILE A 253 18.91 9.11 -11.26
C ILE A 253 20.07 8.94 -10.29
N SER A 254 20.31 7.73 -9.76
CA SER A 254 21.36 7.47 -8.77
C SER A 254 22.76 7.35 -9.38
N SER A 255 22.90 6.80 -10.59
CA SER A 255 24.21 6.59 -11.22
C SER A 255 24.65 7.71 -12.17
N ILE A 256 23.72 8.41 -12.82
CA ILE A 256 24.04 9.48 -13.79
C ILE A 256 23.73 10.85 -13.18
N GLY A 257 22.67 10.93 -12.39
CA GLY A 257 22.30 12.14 -11.65
C GLY A 257 20.93 12.68 -12.04
N ILE A 258 20.47 13.67 -11.26
CA ILE A 258 19.16 14.30 -11.42
C ILE A 258 18.98 15.12 -12.71
N SER A 259 20.03 15.28 -13.51
CA SER A 259 19.98 15.96 -14.81
C SER A 259 19.57 15.04 -15.96
N ASP A 260 19.56 13.72 -15.74
CA ASP A 260 19.25 12.76 -16.80
C ASP A 260 17.75 12.69 -17.14
N PRO A 261 17.32 13.00 -18.37
CA PRO A 261 15.91 12.98 -18.77
C PRO A 261 15.25 11.62 -18.67
N MET A 262 16.01 10.54 -18.86
CA MET A 262 15.45 9.20 -18.94
C MET A 262 14.77 8.79 -17.63
N GLY A 263 15.32 9.20 -16.48
CA GLY A 263 14.67 9.01 -15.18
C GLY A 263 13.28 9.68 -15.10
N TYR A 264 13.13 10.86 -15.69
CA TYR A 264 11.85 11.60 -15.72
C TYR A 264 10.88 11.04 -16.75
N VAL A 265 11.35 10.63 -17.94
CA VAL A 265 10.51 9.96 -18.96
C VAL A 265 9.94 8.66 -18.41
N ILE A 266 10.78 7.83 -17.78
CA ILE A 266 10.32 6.60 -17.12
C ILE A 266 9.29 6.93 -16.03
N SER A 267 9.57 7.94 -15.21
CA SER A 267 8.66 8.36 -14.15
C SER A 267 7.30 8.85 -14.68
N PHE A 268 7.29 9.59 -15.78
CA PHE A 268 6.08 9.98 -16.49
C PHE A 268 5.27 8.75 -16.95
N ILE A 269 5.95 7.77 -17.58
CA ILE A 269 5.30 6.53 -18.02
C ILE A 269 4.70 5.78 -16.83
N LEU A 270 5.43 5.66 -15.72
CA LEU A 270 4.94 5.02 -14.50
C LEU A 270 3.68 5.69 -13.96
N VAL A 271 3.66 7.02 -13.84
CA VAL A 271 2.47 7.77 -13.39
C VAL A 271 1.31 7.61 -14.36
N MET A 272 1.57 7.72 -15.67
CA MET A 272 0.53 7.61 -16.70
C MET A 272 -0.16 6.24 -16.64
N PHE A 273 0.60 5.15 -16.51
CA PHE A 273 0.05 3.80 -16.42
C PHE A 273 -0.67 3.53 -15.10
N SER A 274 -0.18 4.06 -13.98
CA SER A 274 -0.87 3.96 -12.70
C SER A 274 -2.23 4.67 -12.72
N ILE A 275 -2.28 5.89 -13.27
CA ILE A 275 -3.53 6.63 -13.47
C ILE A 275 -4.45 5.89 -14.44
N PHE A 276 -3.91 5.40 -15.56
CA PHE A 276 -4.67 4.64 -16.56
C PHE A 276 -5.26 3.36 -15.96
N SER A 277 -4.52 2.61 -15.14
CA SER A 277 -4.99 1.40 -14.46
C SER A 277 -6.16 1.70 -13.51
N LEU A 278 -6.04 2.75 -12.69
CA LEU A 278 -7.14 3.18 -11.81
C LEU A 278 -8.35 3.66 -12.60
N TRP A 279 -8.13 4.41 -13.67
CA TRP A 279 -9.20 4.90 -14.54
C TRP A 279 -9.90 3.76 -15.29
N ALA A 280 -9.15 2.80 -15.82
CA ALA A 280 -9.68 1.61 -16.47
C ALA A 280 -10.50 0.75 -15.49
N SER A 281 -10.03 0.59 -14.25
CA SER A 281 -10.78 -0.04 -13.16
C SER A 281 -12.10 0.68 -12.91
N PHE A 282 -12.08 2.02 -12.79
CA PHE A 282 -13.28 2.83 -12.62
C PHE A 282 -14.28 2.69 -13.79
N LEU A 283 -13.79 2.76 -15.03
CA LEU A 283 -14.63 2.61 -16.23
C LEU A 283 -15.31 1.25 -16.28
N PHE A 284 -14.58 0.17 -15.96
CA PHE A 284 -15.16 -1.16 -15.99
C PHE A 284 -16.21 -1.37 -14.91
N MET A 285 -16.07 -0.70 -13.77
CA MET A 285 -17.06 -0.71 -12.68
C MET A 285 -18.27 0.18 -12.95
N ARG A 286 -18.15 1.20 -13.82
CA ARG A 286 -19.21 2.17 -14.11
C ARG A 286 -20.44 1.46 -14.70
N GLY A 287 -21.58 1.59 -14.01
CA GLY A 287 -22.85 0.97 -14.42
C GLY A 287 -23.03 -0.48 -13.96
N LYS A 288 -22.04 -1.07 -13.26
CA LYS A 288 -22.13 -2.41 -12.65
C LYS A 288 -22.48 -2.34 -11.17
N ASP A 289 -23.48 -1.54 -10.85
CA ASP A 289 -24.02 -1.38 -9.50
C ASP A 289 -24.86 -2.62 -9.12
N TYR A 290 -24.18 -3.74 -8.86
CA TYR A 290 -24.80 -4.95 -8.32
C TYR A 290 -25.27 -4.76 -6.86
N SER A 291 -25.01 -3.59 -6.28
CA SER A 291 -25.49 -3.08 -4.98
C SER A 291 -27.02 -3.02 -4.87
N THR A 292 -27.75 -3.15 -5.99
CA THR A 292 -29.22 -3.14 -6.00
C THR A 292 -29.88 -4.52 -5.86
N THR A 293 -29.12 -5.61 -5.76
CA THR A 293 -29.69 -6.95 -5.49
C THR A 293 -29.79 -7.27 -4.00
N GLN A 294 -29.63 -6.29 -3.12
CA GLN A 294 -29.85 -6.45 -1.68
C GLN A 294 -31.30 -6.06 -1.35
N LYS A 295 -32.23 -7.00 -1.53
CA LYS A 295 -33.60 -6.91 -0.99
C LYS A 295 -33.98 -8.22 -0.33
N GLY A 296 -33.47 -8.44 0.88
CA GLY A 296 -34.04 -9.40 1.83
C GLY A 296 -33.04 -10.37 2.44
N GLY A 297 -32.44 -9.99 3.57
CA GLY A 297 -32.12 -10.86 4.74
C GLY A 297 -31.38 -12.20 4.58
N GLY A 298 -31.02 -12.66 3.38
CA GLY A 298 -30.57 -14.04 3.12
C GLY A 298 -29.07 -14.21 2.86
N GLY A 299 -28.28 -13.14 2.93
CA GLY A 299 -26.87 -13.10 2.51
C GLY A 299 -25.86 -13.88 3.37
N LEU A 300 -26.28 -14.77 4.26
CA LEU A 300 -25.39 -15.41 5.25
C LEU A 300 -25.40 -16.94 5.25
N SER A 301 -26.31 -17.61 4.55
CA SER A 301 -26.26 -19.08 4.55
C SER A 301 -25.15 -19.55 3.60
N LYS A 302 -24.10 -20.14 4.17
CA LYS A 302 -23.02 -20.80 3.43
C LYS A 302 -23.48 -22.18 2.93
N ARG A 303 -22.85 -22.70 1.88
CA ARG A 303 -23.13 -24.05 1.37
C ARG A 303 -22.28 -25.09 2.12
N ASP A 304 -22.87 -26.24 2.43
CA ASP A 304 -22.09 -27.38 2.89
C ASP A 304 -21.30 -28.02 1.75
N LEU A 305 -20.11 -28.51 2.09
CA LEU A 305 -19.25 -29.29 1.21
C LEU A 305 -19.48 -30.78 1.49
N ARG A 306 -19.53 -31.61 0.45
CA ARG A 306 -19.48 -33.07 0.59
C ARG A 306 -18.11 -33.51 1.10
N THR A 307 -17.98 -34.71 1.65
CA THR A 307 -16.72 -35.18 2.27
C THR A 307 -15.52 -35.12 1.32
N HIS A 308 -15.65 -35.55 0.06
CA HIS A 308 -14.57 -35.46 -0.92
C HIS A 308 -14.26 -34.01 -1.31
N GLU A 309 -15.29 -33.16 -1.47
CA GLU A 309 -15.10 -31.72 -1.74
C GLU A 309 -14.37 -31.04 -0.56
N LYS A 310 -14.65 -31.44 0.68
CA LYS A 310 -13.94 -30.97 1.88
C LYS A 310 -12.47 -31.34 1.82
N ILE A 311 -12.14 -32.62 1.57
CA ILE A 311 -10.75 -33.08 1.49
C ILE A 311 -9.99 -32.32 0.40
N MET A 312 -10.57 -32.18 -0.79
CA MET A 312 -9.97 -31.40 -1.88
C MET A 312 -9.80 -29.93 -1.51
N ALA A 313 -10.80 -29.31 -0.88
CA ALA A 313 -10.73 -27.93 -0.45
C ALA A 313 -9.62 -27.72 0.61
N TYR A 314 -9.51 -28.61 1.60
CA TYR A 314 -8.42 -28.56 2.59
C TYR A 314 -7.06 -28.76 1.94
N GLY A 315 -6.92 -29.70 0.99
CA GLY A 315 -5.68 -29.92 0.26
C GLY A 315 -5.25 -28.70 -0.56
N VAL A 316 -6.18 -28.08 -1.30
CA VAL A 316 -5.92 -26.86 -2.08
C VAL A 316 -5.56 -25.69 -1.16
N VAL A 317 -6.30 -25.48 -0.07
CA VAL A 317 -6.02 -24.42 0.89
C VAL A 317 -4.67 -24.64 1.57
N ALA A 318 -4.34 -25.86 1.98
CA ALA A 318 -3.06 -26.19 2.59
C ALA A 318 -1.89 -25.91 1.63
N LEU A 319 -2.01 -26.33 0.36
CA LEU A 319 -1.01 -26.05 -0.68
C LEU A 319 -0.82 -24.54 -0.89
N ILE A 320 -1.94 -23.79 -0.98
CA ILE A 320 -1.91 -22.33 -1.11
C ILE A 320 -1.21 -21.70 0.10
N LEU A 321 -1.56 -22.11 1.32
CA LEU A 321 -0.95 -21.56 2.53
C LEU A 321 0.55 -21.89 2.63
N LEU A 322 0.97 -23.10 2.25
CA LEU A 322 2.39 -23.45 2.22
C LEU A 322 3.16 -22.57 1.23
N ALA A 323 2.64 -22.39 0.02
CA ALA A 323 3.25 -21.53 -0.97
C ALA A 323 3.30 -20.07 -0.48
N VAL A 324 2.18 -19.56 0.03
CA VAL A 324 2.03 -18.16 0.44
C VAL A 324 2.85 -17.80 1.68
N LEU A 325 2.97 -18.72 2.64
CA LEU A 325 3.74 -18.52 3.87
C LEU A 325 5.22 -18.87 3.71
N SER A 326 5.61 -19.47 2.57
CA SER A 326 7.00 -19.78 2.25
C SER A 326 7.99 -18.63 2.45
N PRO A 327 7.68 -17.35 2.14
CA PRO A 327 8.63 -16.27 2.33
C PRO A 327 8.91 -16.04 3.82
N HIS A 328 7.90 -16.16 4.68
CA HIS A 328 8.03 -16.00 6.14
C HIS A 328 8.75 -17.19 6.76
N ILE A 329 8.48 -18.40 6.26
CA ILE A 329 9.19 -19.61 6.68
C ILE A 329 10.67 -19.46 6.32
N GLY A 330 10.98 -19.12 5.06
CA GLY A 330 12.35 -18.90 4.61
C GLY A 330 13.04 -17.76 5.35
N LEU A 331 12.36 -16.64 5.59
CA LEU A 331 12.92 -15.53 6.34
C LEU A 331 13.26 -15.93 7.78
N THR A 332 12.37 -16.69 8.41
CA THR A 332 12.57 -17.18 9.78
C THR A 332 13.76 -18.13 9.81
N LEU A 333 13.81 -19.14 8.94
CA LEU A 333 14.92 -20.08 8.86
C LEU A 333 16.25 -19.37 8.60
N LEU A 334 16.27 -18.43 7.65
CA LEU A 334 17.46 -17.64 7.32
C LEU A 334 17.93 -16.77 8.49
N SER A 335 17.01 -16.23 9.30
CA SER A 335 17.38 -15.43 10.48
C SER A 335 18.15 -16.22 11.54
N PHE A 336 17.90 -17.53 11.63
CA PHE A 336 18.63 -18.43 12.52
C PHE A 336 19.74 -19.22 11.81
N ALA A 337 19.89 -19.14 10.49
CA ALA A 337 20.87 -19.95 9.76
C ALA A 337 22.31 -19.47 9.99
N THR A 338 23.25 -20.40 10.15
CA THR A 338 24.70 -20.09 10.00
C THR A 338 25.06 -19.94 8.53
N ILE A 339 24.75 -20.98 7.75
CA ILE A 339 24.93 -21.10 6.31
C ILE A 339 23.67 -21.78 5.77
N TRP A 340 23.10 -21.20 4.73
CA TRP A 340 22.04 -21.83 3.96
C TRP A 340 22.35 -21.69 2.47
N SER A 341 23.04 -22.69 1.95
CA SER A 341 23.55 -22.68 0.57
C SER A 341 23.66 -24.12 0.08
N TYR A 342 23.09 -24.41 -1.09
CA TYR A 342 23.11 -25.75 -1.72
C TYR A 342 22.56 -26.90 -0.84
N ALA A 343 21.74 -26.58 0.16
CA ALA A 343 21.12 -27.55 1.05
C ALA A 343 19.60 -27.31 1.15
N PRO A 344 18.77 -28.36 1.30
CA PRO A 344 17.32 -28.20 1.44
C PRO A 344 16.91 -27.36 2.65
N LEU A 345 17.69 -27.40 3.73
CA LEU A 345 17.50 -26.60 4.93
C LEU A 345 18.84 -25.99 5.36
N PRO A 346 18.86 -25.01 6.27
CA PRO A 346 20.09 -24.52 6.86
C PRO A 346 20.93 -25.65 7.47
N ASP A 347 22.25 -25.60 7.28
CA ASP A 347 23.17 -26.64 7.76
C ASP A 347 23.26 -26.64 9.30
N ASP A 348 23.27 -25.44 9.90
CA ASP A 348 23.28 -25.23 11.34
C ASP A 348 22.50 -23.96 11.72
N TYR A 349 22.16 -23.84 13.00
CA TYR A 349 21.42 -22.71 13.55
C TYR A 349 22.24 -21.92 14.58
N THR A 350 22.07 -20.59 14.59
CA THR A 350 22.78 -19.64 15.45
C THR A 350 21.92 -18.43 15.79
N LEU A 351 22.23 -17.79 16.93
CA LEU A 351 21.68 -16.49 17.32
C LEU A 351 22.60 -15.32 16.93
N GLN A 352 23.78 -15.59 16.35
CA GLN A 352 24.76 -14.56 16.01
C GLN A 352 24.19 -13.51 15.04
N ASN A 353 23.28 -13.90 14.15
CA ASN A 353 22.62 -12.98 13.24
C ASN A 353 21.84 -11.88 13.97
N PHE A 354 21.18 -12.20 15.08
CA PHE A 354 20.47 -11.22 15.91
C PHE A 354 21.43 -10.29 16.64
N VAL A 355 22.58 -10.80 17.09
CA VAL A 355 23.64 -9.98 17.71
C VAL A 355 24.22 -8.99 16.70
N THR A 356 24.59 -9.47 15.51
CA THR A 356 25.09 -8.63 14.42
C THR A 356 24.05 -7.59 14.01
N MET A 357 22.80 -8.00 13.85
CA MET A 357 21.69 -7.10 13.54
C MET A 357 21.53 -6.02 14.61
N TRP A 358 21.47 -6.39 15.89
CA TRP A 358 21.28 -5.44 16.99
C TRP A 358 22.40 -4.39 17.05
N ASN A 359 23.66 -4.82 16.89
CA ASN A 359 24.82 -3.93 16.94
C ASN A 359 24.91 -2.99 15.72
N ALA A 360 24.47 -3.43 14.55
CA ALA A 360 24.63 -2.69 13.30
C ALA A 360 23.36 -1.95 12.83
N SER A 361 22.19 -2.19 13.43
CA SER A 361 20.89 -1.70 12.91
C SER A 361 20.13 -0.78 13.87
N GLY A 362 20.71 -0.42 15.02
CA GLY A 362 20.04 0.40 16.04
C GLY A 362 19.54 1.75 15.51
N GLU A 363 20.34 2.38 14.65
CA GLU A 363 19.99 3.65 13.98
C GLU A 363 18.83 3.47 12.99
N TYR A 364 18.87 2.42 12.15
CA TYR A 364 17.78 2.11 11.21
C TYR A 364 16.43 1.91 11.90
N ILE A 365 16.42 1.20 13.04
CA ILE A 365 15.22 0.99 13.84
C ILE A 365 14.72 2.32 14.41
N THR A 366 15.62 3.12 14.98
CA THR A 366 15.30 4.41 15.60
C THR A 366 14.72 5.39 14.57
N ASN A 367 15.38 5.54 13.43
CA ASN A 367 14.93 6.37 12.31
C ASN A 367 13.55 5.95 11.81
N THR A 368 13.27 4.64 11.75
CA THR A 368 11.96 4.14 11.34
C THR A 368 10.87 4.53 12.32
N VAL A 369 11.11 4.34 13.62
CA VAL A 369 10.15 4.71 14.66
C VAL A 369 9.86 6.21 14.59
N ILE A 370 10.89 7.05 14.39
CA ILE A 370 10.74 8.50 14.27
C ILE A 370 10.01 8.87 12.98
N TYR A 371 10.49 8.45 11.82
CA TYR A 371 9.96 8.93 10.53
C TYR A 371 8.58 8.36 10.24
N ALA A 372 8.38 7.05 10.39
CA ALA A 372 7.08 6.42 10.21
C ALA A 372 6.10 6.83 11.31
N GLY A 373 6.58 7.06 12.54
CA GLY A 373 5.77 7.57 13.65
C GLY A 373 5.25 8.98 13.37
N LEU A 374 6.14 9.91 13.00
CA LEU A 374 5.78 11.28 12.64
C LEU A 374 4.82 11.31 11.44
N ALA A 375 5.11 10.51 10.40
CA ALA A 375 4.22 10.37 9.24
C ALA A 375 2.82 9.88 9.66
N ALA A 376 2.74 8.82 10.47
CA ALA A 376 1.46 8.26 10.91
C ALA A 376 0.65 9.21 11.80
N VAL A 377 1.32 9.99 12.68
CA VAL A 377 0.66 11.03 13.47
C VAL A 377 0.08 12.10 12.55
N ALA A 378 0.89 12.62 11.61
CA ALA A 378 0.44 13.64 10.66
C ALA A 378 -0.71 13.14 9.78
N ASP A 379 -0.64 11.89 9.31
CA ASP A 379 -1.67 11.24 8.53
C ASP A 379 -3.01 11.13 9.26
N ILE A 380 -2.98 10.86 10.57
CA ILE A 380 -4.19 10.84 11.37
C ILE A 380 -4.79 12.22 11.57
N ILE A 381 -3.95 13.23 11.81
CA ILE A 381 -4.41 14.61 11.98
C ILE A 381 -5.07 15.08 10.68
N ILE A 382 -4.36 14.94 9.56
CA ILE A 382 -4.81 15.38 8.24
C ILE A 382 -5.98 14.52 7.76
N GLY A 383 -5.89 13.20 7.86
CA GLY A 383 -6.91 12.26 7.43
C GLY A 383 -8.23 12.41 8.20
N THR A 384 -8.17 12.64 9.52
CA THR A 384 -9.37 12.94 10.33
C THR A 384 -9.98 14.28 9.94
N ALA A 385 -9.15 15.31 9.71
CA ALA A 385 -9.63 16.62 9.27
C ALA A 385 -10.30 16.56 7.89
N ILE A 386 -9.69 15.87 6.92
CA ILE A 386 -10.29 15.65 5.59
C ILE A 386 -11.60 14.88 5.72
N ALA A 387 -11.62 13.77 6.47
CA ALA A 387 -12.83 12.97 6.68
C ALA A 387 -13.98 13.82 7.26
N TYR A 388 -13.68 14.65 8.26
CA TYR A 388 -14.65 15.57 8.85
C TYR A 388 -15.15 16.62 7.85
N ILE A 389 -14.24 17.29 7.12
CA ILE A 389 -14.59 18.30 6.12
C ILE A 389 -15.48 17.69 5.03
N VAL A 390 -15.10 16.52 4.51
CA VAL A 390 -15.81 15.83 3.43
C VAL A 390 -17.22 15.41 3.88
N LEU A 391 -17.35 14.77 5.05
CA LEU A 391 -18.62 14.18 5.49
C LEU A 391 -19.55 15.15 6.23
N ARG A 392 -19.02 16.13 6.97
CA ARG A 392 -19.79 16.97 7.92
C ARG A 392 -19.96 18.42 7.49
N THR A 393 -19.25 18.89 6.47
CA THR A 393 -19.33 20.30 6.04
C THR A 393 -19.87 20.45 4.62
N LYS A 394 -20.32 21.66 4.25
CA LYS A 394 -20.73 21.99 2.87
C LYS A 394 -19.70 22.89 2.15
N ILE A 395 -18.45 22.86 2.60
CA ILE A 395 -17.37 23.69 2.05
C ILE A 395 -17.18 23.38 0.55
N PHE A 396 -17.02 24.42 -0.27
CA PHE A 396 -16.72 24.29 -1.69
C PHE A 396 -15.40 23.55 -1.88
N GLY A 397 -15.34 22.62 -2.82
CA GLY A 397 -14.13 21.81 -3.06
C GLY A 397 -13.83 20.74 -2.01
N ARG A 398 -14.69 20.49 -1.01
CA ARG A 398 -14.45 19.44 0.02
C ARG A 398 -14.13 18.06 -0.56
N LYS A 399 -14.80 17.66 -1.65
CA LYS A 399 -14.55 16.38 -2.33
C LYS A 399 -13.19 16.34 -3.04
N ALA A 400 -12.68 17.49 -3.48
CA ALA A 400 -11.36 17.58 -4.10
C ALA A 400 -10.26 17.23 -3.10
N LEU A 401 -10.43 17.53 -1.80
CA LEU A 401 -9.48 17.08 -0.76
C LEU A 401 -9.41 15.54 -0.68
N ASP A 402 -10.55 14.87 -0.73
CA ASP A 402 -10.60 13.39 -0.72
C ASP A 402 -9.91 12.81 -1.96
N TYR A 403 -10.16 13.41 -3.13
CA TYR A 403 -9.53 12.99 -4.38
C TYR A 403 -8.02 13.26 -4.40
N LEU A 404 -7.58 14.43 -3.92
CA LEU A 404 -6.15 14.78 -3.81
C LEU A 404 -5.42 13.82 -2.88
N ALA A 405 -5.98 13.55 -1.69
CA ALA A 405 -5.39 12.59 -0.77
C ALA A 405 -5.34 11.19 -1.39
N THR A 406 -6.43 10.74 -2.03
CA THR A 406 -6.49 9.40 -2.66
C THR A 406 -5.57 9.26 -3.87
N ALA A 407 -5.28 10.35 -4.58
CA ALA A 407 -4.36 10.37 -5.72
C ALA A 407 -2.95 9.92 -5.34
N ALA A 408 -2.54 10.04 -4.07
CA ALA A 408 -1.26 9.52 -3.60
C ALA A 408 -1.10 8.00 -3.78
N LEU A 409 -2.21 7.23 -3.86
CA LEU A 409 -2.15 5.79 -4.19
C LEU A 409 -1.73 5.52 -5.63
N ALA A 410 -1.94 6.48 -6.53
CA ALA A 410 -1.60 6.38 -7.95
C ALA A 410 -0.14 6.75 -8.22
N VAL A 411 0.51 7.46 -7.29
CA VAL A 411 1.87 7.96 -7.48
C VAL A 411 2.89 6.88 -7.05
N PRO A 412 3.71 6.39 -8.00
CA PRO A 412 4.79 5.45 -7.70
C PRO A 412 5.76 6.00 -6.65
N GLY A 413 6.28 5.12 -5.81
CA GLY A 413 7.25 5.53 -4.78
C GLY A 413 8.52 6.16 -5.33
N VAL A 414 9.10 5.53 -6.36
CA VAL A 414 10.29 6.03 -7.05
C VAL A 414 10.04 7.40 -7.67
N VAL A 415 8.84 7.63 -8.23
CA VAL A 415 8.48 8.90 -8.85
C VAL A 415 8.35 10.01 -7.81
N LEU A 416 7.75 9.72 -6.66
CA LEU A 416 7.69 10.68 -5.57
C LEU A 416 9.10 11.02 -5.05
N GLY A 417 9.96 10.02 -4.88
CA GLY A 417 11.37 10.21 -4.50
C GLY A 417 12.14 11.10 -5.48
N ILE A 418 12.05 10.80 -6.78
CA ILE A 418 12.68 11.60 -7.85
C ILE A 418 12.11 13.03 -7.85
N GLY A 419 10.79 13.18 -7.70
CA GLY A 419 10.14 14.49 -7.66
C GLY A 419 10.56 15.31 -6.44
N TYR A 420 10.75 14.67 -5.29
CA TYR A 420 11.24 15.32 -4.07
C TYR A 420 12.69 15.75 -4.22
N LEU A 421 13.57 14.87 -4.73
CA LEU A 421 14.94 15.26 -5.06
C LEU A 421 14.95 16.46 -6.01
N ARG A 422 14.17 16.41 -7.09
CA ARG A 422 14.14 17.49 -8.07
C ARG A 422 13.58 18.80 -7.52
N LEU A 423 12.57 18.73 -6.65
CA LEU A 423 11.97 19.91 -6.02
C LEU A 423 12.91 20.53 -4.98
N PHE A 424 13.51 19.70 -4.11
CA PHE A 424 14.26 20.17 -2.95
C PHE A 424 15.77 20.31 -3.17
N HIS A 425 16.32 19.83 -4.29
CA HIS A 425 17.77 19.89 -4.55
C HIS A 425 18.34 21.32 -4.56
N GLY A 426 17.56 22.31 -5.02
CA GLY A 426 17.99 23.72 -5.07
C GLY A 426 17.57 24.57 -3.87
N MET A 427 17.00 23.96 -2.83
CA MET A 427 16.52 24.67 -1.64
C MET A 427 17.39 24.32 -0.44
N GLU A 428 17.76 25.33 0.35
CA GLU A 428 18.52 25.15 1.60
C GLU A 428 17.58 25.16 2.80
N VAL A 429 17.91 24.38 3.82
CA VAL A 429 17.19 24.43 5.09
C VAL A 429 17.47 25.79 5.76
N PRO A 430 16.45 26.59 6.12
CA PRO A 430 16.62 27.98 6.58
C PRO A 430 17.55 28.21 7.77
N PHE A 431 17.85 27.15 8.54
CA PHE A 431 18.65 27.24 9.77
C PHE A 431 20.00 26.50 9.70
N SER A 432 20.14 25.49 8.83
CA SER A 432 21.38 24.70 8.74
C SER A 432 22.18 24.95 7.46
N GLY A 433 21.59 25.54 6.41
CA GLY A 433 22.25 25.73 5.12
C GLY A 433 22.49 24.44 4.31
N GLU A 434 22.15 23.28 4.89
CA GLU A 434 22.21 21.99 4.20
C GLU A 434 21.12 21.91 3.10
N PRO A 435 21.37 21.20 1.99
CA PRO A 435 20.35 20.96 0.98
C PRO A 435 19.12 20.29 1.59
N MET A 436 17.92 20.82 1.30
CA MET A 436 16.67 20.23 1.80
C MET A 436 16.51 18.79 1.31
N ALA A 437 16.98 18.47 0.11
CA ALA A 437 16.90 17.12 -0.45
C ALA A 437 17.60 16.04 0.38
N SER A 438 18.66 16.38 1.12
CA SER A 438 19.38 15.47 2.04
C SER A 438 18.87 15.53 3.47
N TRP A 439 17.83 16.32 3.76
CA TRP A 439 17.30 16.44 5.10
C TRP A 439 16.31 15.31 5.40
N TRP A 440 16.54 14.55 6.47
CA TRP A 440 15.71 13.39 6.86
C TRP A 440 14.21 13.68 6.95
N VAL A 441 13.81 14.93 7.23
CA VAL A 441 12.40 15.35 7.27
C VAL A 441 11.70 15.13 5.93
N ILE A 442 12.41 15.25 4.81
CA ILE A 442 11.88 14.98 3.47
C ILE A 442 11.46 13.51 3.32
N ILE A 443 12.18 12.57 3.94
CA ILE A 443 11.79 11.16 4.01
C ILE A 443 10.47 11.02 4.76
N ALA A 444 10.36 11.61 5.95
CA ALA A 444 9.12 11.57 6.74
C ALA A 444 7.92 12.18 6.00
N LEU A 445 8.12 13.30 5.27
CA LEU A 445 7.08 13.91 4.44
C LEU A 445 6.68 13.03 3.24
N ALA A 446 7.62 12.34 2.61
CA ALA A 446 7.33 11.40 1.53
C ALA A 446 6.51 10.21 2.04
N LEU A 447 6.86 9.68 3.22
CA LEU A 447 6.10 8.62 3.88
C LEU A 447 4.68 9.07 4.24
N MET A 448 4.53 10.25 4.85
CA MET A 448 3.22 10.85 5.17
C MET A 448 2.34 10.93 3.92
N ILE A 449 2.79 11.61 2.86
CA ILE A 449 1.97 11.79 1.65
C ILE A 449 1.53 10.44 1.05
N ARG A 450 2.43 9.44 1.02
CA ARG A 450 2.09 8.11 0.49
C ARG A 450 1.14 7.30 1.37
N ARG A 451 1.14 7.54 2.68
CA ARG A 451 0.35 6.74 3.65
C ARG A 451 -0.93 7.41 4.13
N LEU A 452 -1.10 8.71 3.86
CA LEU A 452 -2.31 9.46 4.11
C LEU A 452 -3.62 8.77 3.64
N PRO A 453 -3.69 8.13 2.44
CA PRO A 453 -4.92 7.47 2.01
C PRO A 453 -5.41 6.39 2.98
N TYR A 454 -4.50 5.65 3.61
CA TYR A 454 -4.88 4.57 4.53
C TYR A 454 -5.51 5.12 5.81
N ALA A 455 -4.90 6.15 6.40
CA ALA A 455 -5.44 6.87 7.54
C ALA A 455 -6.80 7.53 7.21
N LEU A 456 -6.89 8.20 6.06
CA LEU A 456 -8.13 8.83 5.60
C LEU A 456 -9.29 7.83 5.46
N ARG A 457 -9.05 6.63 4.87
CA ARG A 457 -10.10 5.62 4.72
C ARG A 457 -10.55 5.05 6.06
N ALA A 458 -9.61 4.81 6.98
CA ALA A 458 -9.94 4.37 8.34
C ALA A 458 -10.77 5.41 9.10
N CYS A 459 -10.36 6.68 9.06
CA CYS A 459 -11.10 7.78 9.70
C CYS A 459 -12.47 8.03 9.05
N THR A 460 -12.57 7.94 7.72
CA THR A 460 -13.84 8.08 6.99
C THR A 460 -14.82 6.98 7.40
N ALA A 461 -14.37 5.71 7.41
CA ALA A 461 -15.20 4.57 7.80
C ALA A 461 -15.66 4.65 9.26
N ALA A 462 -14.82 5.18 10.17
CA ALA A 462 -15.20 5.39 11.56
C ALA A 462 -16.19 6.54 11.72
N LEU A 463 -15.98 7.66 11.04
CA LEU A 463 -16.88 8.82 11.09
C LEU A 463 -18.25 8.52 10.47
N GLN A 464 -18.33 7.65 9.46
CA GLN A 464 -19.61 7.21 8.88
C GLN A 464 -20.47 6.44 9.88
N GLN A 465 -19.87 5.79 10.87
CA GLN A 465 -20.59 5.06 11.92
C GLN A 465 -21.08 5.95 13.06
N VAL A 466 -20.57 7.19 13.17
CA VAL A 466 -21.00 8.14 14.20
C VAL A 466 -22.25 8.88 13.70
N SER A 467 -23.34 8.89 14.48
CA SER A 467 -24.56 9.60 14.07
C SER A 467 -24.34 11.12 14.02
N VAL A 468 -24.90 11.79 13.00
CA VAL A 468 -24.94 13.26 12.91
C VAL A 468 -25.73 13.89 14.05
N SER A 469 -26.77 13.19 14.55
CA SER A 469 -27.64 13.69 15.62
C SER A 469 -26.89 13.98 16.93
N LEU A 470 -25.77 13.29 17.19
CA LEU A 470 -24.94 13.54 18.38
C LEU A 470 -24.24 14.91 18.31
N GLU A 471 -23.83 15.33 17.11
CA GLU A 471 -23.24 16.66 16.91
C GLU A 471 -24.30 17.76 17.02
N GLU A 472 -25.46 17.55 16.39
CA GLU A 472 -26.58 18.50 16.43
C GLU A 472 -27.13 18.68 17.85
N ALA A 473 -27.26 17.60 18.63
CA ALA A 473 -27.68 17.68 20.02
C ALA A 473 -26.69 18.48 20.88
N ALA A 474 -25.39 18.28 20.69
CA ALA A 474 -24.36 19.03 21.41
C ALA A 474 -24.36 20.52 21.03
N GLU A 475 -24.46 20.84 19.73
CA GLU A 475 -24.55 22.22 19.24
C GLU A 475 -25.82 22.92 19.74
N ASN A 476 -26.96 22.23 19.79
CA ASN A 476 -28.22 22.74 20.34
C ASN A 476 -28.13 23.05 21.85
N LEU A 477 -27.34 22.29 22.60
CA LEU A 477 -27.05 22.54 24.01
C LEU A 477 -25.97 23.62 24.24
N GLY A 478 -25.56 24.33 23.18
CA GLY A 478 -24.61 25.45 23.24
C GLY A 478 -23.13 25.05 23.15
N ALA A 479 -22.80 23.80 22.82
CA ALA A 479 -21.41 23.43 22.55
C ALA A 479 -20.94 24.02 21.21
N SER A 480 -19.73 24.59 21.19
CA SER A 480 -19.10 25.02 19.93
C SER A 480 -18.66 23.82 19.10
N LYS A 481 -18.58 23.96 17.77
CA LYS A 481 -18.13 22.90 16.86
C LYS A 481 -16.81 22.25 17.28
N ALA A 482 -15.83 23.06 17.68
CA ALA A 482 -14.54 22.56 18.14
C ALA A 482 -14.66 21.71 19.41
N ARG A 483 -15.56 22.09 20.33
CA ARG A 483 -15.84 21.33 21.56
C ARG A 483 -16.58 20.03 21.25
N THR A 484 -17.58 20.07 20.35
CA THR A 484 -18.31 18.89 19.87
C THR A 484 -17.36 17.89 19.21
N VAL A 485 -16.50 18.35 18.29
CA VAL A 485 -15.51 17.48 17.64
C VAL A 485 -14.56 16.86 18.66
N LYS A 486 -13.96 17.67 19.55
CA LYS A 486 -12.97 17.20 20.52
C LYS A 486 -13.53 16.26 21.58
N LYS A 487 -14.75 16.50 22.06
CA LYS A 487 -15.33 15.74 23.18
C LYS A 487 -16.29 14.62 22.79
N ILE A 488 -16.82 14.63 21.57
CA ILE A 488 -17.80 13.64 21.11
C ILE A 488 -17.26 12.89 19.91
N VAL A 489 -16.96 13.59 18.82
CA VAL A 489 -16.60 12.94 17.54
C VAL A 489 -15.27 12.17 17.65
N ILE A 490 -14.20 12.82 18.13
CA ILE A 490 -12.88 12.17 18.25
C ILE A 490 -12.93 10.95 19.18
N PRO A 491 -13.47 11.03 20.41
CA PRO A 491 -13.58 9.87 21.29
C PRO A 491 -14.35 8.70 20.66
N LEU A 492 -15.47 8.97 19.97
CA LEU A 492 -16.24 7.94 19.28
C LEU A 492 -15.51 7.36 18.06
N MET A 493 -14.59 8.12 17.46
CA MET A 493 -13.77 7.67 16.34
C MET A 493 -12.46 6.98 16.76
N THR A 494 -12.13 6.92 18.06
CA THR A 494 -10.82 6.46 18.56
C THR A 494 -10.38 5.12 17.97
N GLY A 495 -11.28 4.15 17.84
CA GLY A 495 -10.96 2.84 17.25
C GLY A 495 -10.52 2.93 15.79
N GLY A 496 -11.17 3.78 14.99
CA GLY A 496 -10.80 4.03 13.60
C GLY A 496 -9.54 4.87 13.45
N ILE A 497 -9.36 5.86 14.32
CA ILE A 497 -8.14 6.68 14.39
C ILE A 497 -6.93 5.79 14.71
N LEU A 498 -7.03 4.92 15.71
CA LEU A 498 -5.94 4.00 16.04
C LEU A 498 -5.66 3.02 14.90
N ALA A 499 -6.70 2.48 14.26
CA ALA A 499 -6.52 1.60 13.11
C ALA A 499 -5.84 2.30 11.93
N GLY A 500 -6.19 3.57 11.66
CA GLY A 500 -5.52 4.39 10.66
C GLY A 500 -4.06 4.66 11.00
N PHE A 501 -3.76 4.97 12.27
CA PHE A 501 -2.39 5.22 12.76
C PHE A 501 -1.53 3.99 12.54
N VAL A 502 -1.98 2.84 13.03
CA VAL A 502 -1.27 1.57 12.90
C VAL A 502 -1.05 1.22 11.44
N THR A 503 -2.07 1.35 10.59
CA THR A 503 -1.96 0.99 9.17
C THR A 503 -0.99 1.91 8.43
N SER A 504 -1.04 3.22 8.70
CA SER A 504 -0.08 4.17 8.12
C SER A 504 1.34 3.86 8.60
N PHE A 505 1.56 3.72 9.92
CA PHE A 505 2.86 3.40 10.51
C PHE A 505 3.44 2.11 9.93
N ALA A 506 2.65 1.04 9.95
CA ALA A 506 3.03 -0.28 9.44
C ALA A 506 3.51 -0.22 7.98
N THR A 507 2.74 0.44 7.13
CA THR A 507 3.04 0.54 5.69
C THR A 507 4.15 1.54 5.38
N ALA A 508 4.34 2.56 6.22
CA ALA A 508 5.47 3.49 6.13
C ALA A 508 6.79 2.82 6.56
N ALA A 509 6.78 2.02 7.63
CA ALA A 509 7.98 1.40 8.20
C ALA A 509 8.71 0.45 7.23
N VAL A 510 7.97 -0.13 6.28
CA VAL A 510 8.48 -1.08 5.28
C VAL A 510 8.58 -0.48 3.88
N GLU A 511 8.48 0.84 3.76
CA GLU A 511 8.57 1.53 2.47
C GLU A 511 10.03 1.70 2.04
N LEU A 512 10.40 1.09 0.90
CA LEU A 512 11.73 1.23 0.31
C LEU A 512 11.79 2.17 -0.91
N SER A 513 10.79 2.17 -1.79
CA SER A 513 10.90 2.78 -3.13
C SER A 513 11.14 4.29 -3.16
N ALA A 514 10.52 5.06 -2.25
CA ALA A 514 10.81 6.49 -2.12
C ALA A 514 12.02 6.71 -1.20
N THR A 515 12.10 5.93 -0.13
CA THR A 515 13.15 5.99 0.87
C THR A 515 14.54 5.84 0.26
N ILE A 516 14.80 4.79 -0.52
CA ILE A 516 16.11 4.53 -1.13
C ILE A 516 16.56 5.65 -2.07
N MET A 517 15.60 6.44 -2.59
CA MET A 517 15.91 7.58 -3.42
C MET A 517 16.30 8.82 -2.60
N LEU A 518 15.78 8.94 -1.38
CA LEU A 518 15.92 10.14 -0.54
C LEU A 518 16.98 10.00 0.56
N VAL A 519 17.44 8.77 0.84
CA VAL A 519 18.53 8.54 1.78
C VAL A 519 19.85 9.02 1.17
N SER A 520 20.43 10.05 1.77
CA SER A 520 21.75 10.61 1.40
C SER A 520 22.89 10.11 2.28
N SER A 521 22.60 9.68 3.51
CA SER A 521 23.57 9.16 4.47
C SER A 521 23.01 7.91 5.14
N ASP A 522 23.87 6.94 5.45
CA ASP A 522 23.48 5.74 6.20
C ASP A 522 22.91 6.08 7.58
N SER A 523 23.33 7.21 8.18
CA SER A 523 22.80 7.69 9.46
C SER A 523 21.33 8.12 9.39
N ASP A 524 20.83 8.51 8.22
CA ASP A 524 19.43 8.92 7.99
C ASP A 524 18.60 7.78 7.41
N ALA A 525 19.18 6.58 7.25
CA ALA A 525 18.48 5.47 6.64
C ALA A 525 17.47 4.84 7.63
N PRO A 526 16.24 4.51 7.20
CA PRO A 526 15.34 3.70 7.98
C PRO A 526 15.54 2.20 7.72
N LEU A 527 14.80 1.39 8.48
CA LEU A 527 14.82 -0.06 8.54
C LEU A 527 14.72 -0.73 7.17
N ALA A 528 13.81 -0.27 6.31
CA ALA A 528 13.65 -0.83 4.97
C ALA A 528 14.94 -0.75 4.14
N TYR A 529 15.68 0.36 4.22
CA TYR A 529 16.96 0.54 3.55
C TYR A 529 18.05 -0.33 4.19
N GLY A 530 18.12 -0.37 5.52
CA GLY A 530 19.05 -1.25 6.24
C GLY A 530 18.88 -2.73 5.87
N ILE A 531 17.64 -3.23 5.79
CA ILE A 531 17.37 -4.60 5.34
C ILE A 531 17.85 -4.80 3.90
N TYR A 532 17.59 -3.84 3.02
CA TYR A 532 18.06 -3.89 1.63
C TYR A 532 19.59 -4.00 1.56
N LEU A 533 20.33 -3.20 2.33
CA LEU A 533 21.79 -3.28 2.40
C LEU A 533 22.29 -4.65 2.88
N PHE A 534 21.76 -5.15 3.99
CA PHE A 534 22.18 -6.46 4.51
C PHE A 534 21.92 -7.60 3.52
N MET A 535 20.80 -7.55 2.81
CA MET A 535 20.38 -8.61 1.89
C MET A 535 21.22 -8.69 0.61
N GLN A 536 21.95 -7.63 0.24
CA GLN A 536 22.79 -7.61 -0.95
C GLN A 536 24.03 -8.50 -0.83
N THR A 537 24.52 -8.75 0.39
CA THR A 537 25.75 -9.53 0.61
C THR A 537 25.43 -10.92 1.20
N PRO A 538 26.09 -12.00 0.75
CA PRO A 538 25.85 -13.34 1.32
C PRO A 538 26.04 -13.42 2.84
N SER A 539 27.05 -12.73 3.39
CA SER A 539 27.31 -12.68 4.83
C SER A 539 26.31 -11.82 5.60
N GLY A 540 25.72 -10.80 4.97
CA GLY A 540 24.72 -9.93 5.59
C GLY A 540 23.31 -10.52 5.61
N ARG A 541 22.99 -11.47 4.73
CA ARG A 541 21.62 -12.03 4.58
C ARG A 541 21.02 -12.58 5.87
N GLY A 542 21.82 -13.24 6.72
CA GLY A 542 21.35 -13.74 8.02
C GLY A 542 20.92 -12.60 8.95
N ALA A 543 21.76 -11.57 9.12
CA ALA A 543 21.43 -10.37 9.91
C ALA A 543 20.28 -9.56 9.29
N GLY A 544 20.25 -9.42 7.97
CA GLY A 544 19.15 -8.80 7.23
C GLY A 544 17.83 -9.55 7.41
N ALA A 545 17.88 -10.89 7.47
CA ALA A 545 16.71 -11.71 7.74
C ALA A 545 16.20 -11.55 9.18
N ALA A 546 17.10 -11.47 10.16
CA ALA A 546 16.76 -11.13 11.54
C ALA A 546 16.10 -9.74 11.63
N LEU A 547 16.64 -8.73 10.93
CA LEU A 547 16.07 -7.38 10.87
C LEU A 547 14.70 -7.38 10.19
N GLY A 548 14.55 -8.13 9.10
CA GLY A 548 13.29 -8.35 8.40
C GLY A 548 12.24 -9.05 9.28
N LEU A 549 12.66 -10.04 10.09
CA LEU A 549 11.77 -10.71 11.05
C LEU A 549 11.29 -9.72 12.13
N VAL A 550 12.16 -8.86 12.64
CA VAL A 550 11.78 -7.77 13.56
C VAL A 550 10.77 -6.83 12.90
N ALA A 551 10.98 -6.45 11.63
CA ALA A 551 10.03 -5.64 10.87
C ALA A 551 8.65 -6.29 10.81
N VAL A 552 8.60 -7.59 10.47
CA VAL A 552 7.37 -8.38 10.40
C VAL A 552 6.67 -8.44 11.75
N LEU A 553 7.42 -8.64 12.84
CA LEU A 553 6.85 -8.68 14.20
C LEU A 553 6.28 -7.33 14.62
N ILE A 554 6.98 -6.22 14.33
CA ILE A 554 6.51 -4.86 14.63
C ILE A 554 5.21 -4.57 13.87
N VAL A 555 5.18 -4.83 12.56
CA VAL A 555 3.99 -4.59 11.73
C VAL A 555 2.85 -5.53 12.11
N GLY A 556 3.15 -6.80 12.40
CA GLY A 556 2.18 -7.80 12.81
C GLY A 556 1.54 -7.48 14.16
N LEU A 557 2.35 -7.11 15.15
CA LEU A 557 1.87 -6.67 16.46
C LEU A 557 1.02 -5.41 16.35
N GLY A 558 1.46 -4.42 15.56
CA GLY A 558 0.67 -3.22 15.29
C GLY A 558 -0.71 -3.59 14.72
N THR A 559 -0.72 -4.38 13.64
CA THR A 559 -1.95 -4.82 12.97
C THR A 559 -2.89 -5.58 13.93
N PHE A 560 -2.33 -6.49 14.74
CA PHE A 560 -3.09 -7.23 15.74
C PHE A 560 -3.72 -6.31 16.80
N LEU A 561 -2.95 -5.37 17.34
CA LEU A 561 -3.44 -4.39 18.31
C LEU A 561 -4.55 -3.51 17.71
N SER A 562 -4.40 -3.10 16.45
CA SER A 562 -5.45 -2.36 15.73
C SER A 562 -6.74 -3.17 15.64
N GLN A 563 -6.67 -4.45 15.27
CA GLN A 563 -7.85 -5.32 15.18
C GLN A 563 -8.52 -5.50 16.55
N MET A 564 -7.73 -5.72 17.60
CA MET A 564 -8.26 -5.85 18.97
C MET A 564 -9.04 -4.61 19.41
N VAL A 565 -8.52 -3.41 19.12
CA VAL A 565 -9.21 -2.16 19.50
C VAL A 565 -10.50 -1.99 18.69
N VAL A 566 -10.48 -2.27 17.39
CA VAL A 566 -11.68 -2.21 16.54
C VAL A 566 -12.74 -3.20 17.03
N GLU A 567 -12.36 -4.42 17.41
CA GLU A 567 -13.30 -5.41 17.95
C GLU A 567 -13.85 -5.00 19.32
N ARG A 568 -13.02 -4.44 20.20
CA ARG A 568 -13.47 -3.92 21.50
C ARG A 568 -14.48 -2.80 21.30
N ASP A 569 -14.21 -1.84 20.42
CA ASP A 569 -15.12 -0.73 20.13
C ASP A 569 -16.48 -1.23 19.59
N LYS A 570 -16.46 -2.22 18.70
CA LYS A 570 -17.69 -2.89 18.23
C LYS A 570 -18.48 -3.53 19.36
N LYS A 571 -17.81 -4.27 20.26
CA LYS A 571 -18.45 -4.92 21.41
C LYS A 571 -19.08 -3.91 22.37
N TYR A 572 -18.37 -2.82 22.71
CA TYR A 572 -18.90 -1.76 23.56
C TYR A 572 -20.14 -1.09 22.99
N ARG A 573 -20.17 -0.86 21.66
CA ARG A 573 -21.34 -0.29 20.98
C ARG A 573 -22.54 -1.21 20.98
N MET A 574 -22.33 -2.52 20.83
CA MET A 574 -23.43 -3.51 20.90
C MET A 574 -23.97 -3.64 22.33
N SER A 575 -23.10 -3.68 23.35
CA SER A 575 -23.56 -3.76 24.75
C SER A 575 -24.28 -2.50 25.23
N GLY A 576 -23.95 -1.33 24.66
CA GLY A 576 -24.64 -0.06 24.97
C GLY A 576 -25.99 0.11 24.30
N GLN A 577 -26.40 -0.81 23.41
CA GLN A 577 -27.75 -0.86 22.83
C GLN A 577 -28.70 -1.80 23.60
N GLU A 578 -28.17 -2.59 24.54
CA GLU A 578 -28.95 -3.50 25.41
C GLU A 578 -29.32 -2.86 26.76
N GLN A 579 -28.97 -1.59 26.98
CA GLN A 579 -29.39 -0.75 28.12
C GLN A 579 -30.13 0.48 27.59
#